data_AF-A0AAU5M326-F1
#
_entry.id   AF-A0AAU5M326-F1
#
_cell.length_a   1.000
_cell.length_b   1.000
_cell.length_c   1.000
_cell.angle_alpha   90.00
_cell.angle_beta   90.00
_cell.angle_gamma   90.00
#
_symmetry.space_group_name_H-M   'P 1'
#
loop_
_entity.id
_entity.type
_entity.pdbx_description
1 polymer ?
#
loop_
_entity_poly.entity_id
_entity_poly.type
_entity_poly.pdbx_seq_one_letter_code
_entity_poly.pdbx_strand_id
1 'polypeptide(L)'
;MLGATVHLATTGVTGEPVTSAGGLALIPTTTLTDAPEEPTVLIVPGGDTGVLLADPAAMSAIRRLGEAAETVASVCTGAIALGAAGLLDGRRATSHWSVRHLLAGYGAIAVDERVVADGNVLTAAGVTAGMDLALRRVARLRGDDYARFLELGAEYAPQPPFGAGTPETAGADLTALARDFYAPLEHALRAR
;
A
#
# COMPACT_ATOMS: atom_id res chain seq x y z
N MET A 1 21.67 -6.58 15.92
CA MET A 1 21.30 -5.16 16.07
C MET A 1 19.90 -5.02 15.49
N LEU A 2 18.93 -4.57 16.29
CA LEU A 2 17.55 -4.34 15.82
C LEU A 2 17.58 -3.32 14.68
N GLY A 3 16.86 -3.58 13.59
CA GLY A 3 16.51 -2.52 12.63
C GLY A 3 16.52 -2.94 11.18
N ALA A 4 15.62 -2.30 10.43
CA ALA A 4 15.72 -2.10 9.00
C ALA A 4 16.11 -0.64 8.76
N THR A 5 16.91 -0.37 7.73
CA THR A 5 17.07 1.01 7.24
C THR A 5 15.80 1.36 6.48
N VAL A 6 15.06 2.36 6.96
CA VAL A 6 13.83 2.82 6.31
C VAL A 6 14.13 4.11 5.56
N HIS A 7 13.83 4.10 4.27
CA HIS A 7 13.89 5.29 3.42
C HIS A 7 12.47 5.76 3.11
N LEU A 8 12.16 7.02 3.44
CA LEU A 8 10.95 7.71 2.97
C LEU A 8 11.31 8.44 1.68
N ALA A 9 10.91 7.87 0.54
CA ALA A 9 11.20 8.40 -0.78
C ALA A 9 10.11 9.35 -1.26
N THR A 10 10.51 10.49 -1.81
CA THR A 10 9.61 11.51 -2.39
C THR A 10 9.88 11.73 -3.89
N THR A 11 8.90 12.25 -4.62
CA THR A 11 9.10 12.81 -5.97
C THR A 11 9.64 14.25 -5.94
N GLY A 12 9.50 14.92 -4.79
CA GLY A 12 9.96 16.29 -4.57
C GLY A 12 11.40 16.37 -4.07
N VAL A 13 11.70 17.45 -3.36
CA VAL A 13 13.03 17.72 -2.78
C VAL A 13 13.16 17.08 -1.40
N THR A 14 14.31 16.47 -1.12
CA THR A 14 14.61 15.93 0.22
C THR A 14 14.73 17.04 1.26
N GLY A 15 14.28 16.78 2.49
CA GLY A 15 14.34 17.75 3.59
C GLY A 15 13.19 18.76 3.64
N GLU A 16 12.40 18.87 2.57
CA GLU A 16 11.14 19.61 2.59
C GLU A 16 9.99 18.70 3.06
N PRO A 17 9.14 19.14 4.00
CA PRO A 17 8.02 18.33 4.47
C PRO A 17 7.01 18.04 3.36
N VAL A 18 6.59 16.77 3.27
CA VAL A 18 5.45 16.33 2.46
C VAL A 18 4.25 16.18 3.40
N THR A 19 3.19 16.96 3.15
CA THR A 19 1.98 16.97 3.97
C THR A 19 0.99 15.90 3.49
N SER A 20 0.62 14.98 4.38
CA SER A 20 -0.44 14.00 4.14
C SER A 20 -1.82 14.65 4.07
N ALA A 21 -2.82 13.94 3.55
CA ALA A 21 -4.20 14.41 3.49
C ALA A 21 -4.79 14.81 4.86
N GLY A 22 -4.26 14.26 5.96
CA GLY A 22 -4.66 14.60 7.33
C GLY A 22 -3.91 15.78 7.95
N GLY A 23 -3.05 16.47 7.18
CA GLY A 23 -2.26 17.62 7.65
C GLY A 23 -0.97 17.25 8.38
N LEU A 24 -0.70 15.96 8.62
CA LEU A 24 0.57 15.50 9.17
C LEU A 24 1.67 15.64 8.11
N ALA A 25 2.75 16.34 8.46
CA ALA A 25 3.94 16.48 7.62
C ALA A 25 4.97 15.38 7.92
N LEU A 26 5.50 14.76 6.86
CA LEU A 26 6.59 13.80 6.91
C LEU A 26 7.81 14.39 6.20
N ILE A 27 9.01 14.16 6.74
CA ILE A 27 10.25 14.63 6.11
C ILE A 27 10.86 13.46 5.32
N PRO A 28 10.89 13.51 3.97
CA PRO A 28 11.51 12.47 3.16
C PRO A 28 13.02 12.39 3.43
N THR A 29 13.53 11.17 3.44
CA THR A 29 14.96 10.89 3.67
C THR A 29 15.73 10.68 2.37
N THR A 30 15.03 10.48 1.25
CA THR A 30 15.61 10.32 -0.09
C THR A 30 14.59 10.73 -1.16
N THR A 31 15.02 10.85 -2.42
CA THR A 31 14.12 10.94 -3.58
C THR A 31 13.86 9.55 -4.15
N LEU A 32 12.83 9.37 -4.99
CA LEU A 32 12.64 8.13 -5.73
C LEU A 32 13.80 7.82 -6.70
N THR A 33 14.52 8.86 -7.14
CA THR A 33 15.71 8.72 -7.99
C THR A 33 16.90 8.21 -7.19
N ASP A 34 17.12 8.77 -6.01
CA ASP A 34 18.29 8.49 -5.16
C ASP A 34 18.05 7.37 -4.13
N ALA A 35 16.88 6.72 -4.18
CA ALA A 35 16.59 5.55 -3.37
C ALA A 35 17.55 4.39 -3.73
N PRO A 36 17.89 3.50 -2.76
CA PRO A 36 18.73 2.34 -3.03
C PRO A 36 18.24 1.54 -4.24
N GLU A 37 19.15 1.15 -5.12
CA GLU A 37 18.80 0.48 -6.39
C GLU A 37 18.13 -0.87 -6.18
N GLU A 38 18.54 -1.62 -5.14
CA GLU A 38 18.04 -2.95 -4.80
C GLU A 38 17.42 -2.98 -3.39
N PRO A 39 16.20 -2.44 -3.20
CA PRO A 39 15.57 -2.44 -1.89
C PRO A 39 15.09 -3.86 -1.51
N THR A 40 15.40 -4.31 -0.30
CA THR A 40 14.85 -5.59 0.23
C THR A 40 13.32 -5.60 0.25
N VAL A 41 12.69 -4.43 0.44
CA VAL A 41 11.25 -4.25 0.35
C VAL A 41 10.95 -2.88 -0.24
N LEU A 42 10.21 -2.84 -1.33
CA LEU A 42 9.52 -1.63 -1.79
C LEU A 42 8.10 -1.63 -1.22
N ILE A 43 7.67 -0.53 -0.58
CA ILE A 43 6.29 -0.35 -0.12
C ILE A 43 5.72 0.91 -0.76
N VAL A 44 4.65 0.76 -1.55
CA VAL A 44 3.89 1.89 -2.11
C VAL A 44 2.63 2.11 -1.25
N PRO A 45 2.54 3.21 -0.48
CA PRO A 45 1.35 3.50 0.31
C PRO A 45 0.17 3.96 -0.57
N GLY A 46 -1.03 3.96 0.01
CA GLY A 46 -2.20 4.59 -0.61
C GLY A 46 -2.29 6.09 -0.30
N GLY A 47 -3.46 6.67 -0.60
CA GLY A 47 -3.72 8.09 -0.47
C GLY A 47 -4.28 8.64 -1.77
N ASP A 48 -3.91 9.87 -2.13
CA ASP A 48 -4.22 10.42 -3.45
C ASP A 48 -3.29 9.83 -4.52
N THR A 49 -3.49 8.55 -4.80
CA THR A 49 -2.68 7.80 -5.76
C THR A 49 -2.83 8.37 -7.18
N GLY A 50 -3.88 9.15 -7.48
CA GLY A 50 -4.06 9.82 -8.77
C GLY A 50 -2.93 10.80 -9.09
N VAL A 51 -2.39 11.51 -8.09
CA VAL A 51 -1.24 12.40 -8.25
C VAL A 51 0.01 11.62 -8.68
N LEU A 52 0.21 10.42 -8.11
CA LEU A 52 1.33 9.56 -8.44
C LEU A 52 1.22 8.99 -9.86
N LEU A 53 0.02 8.56 -10.27
CA LEU A 53 -0.24 8.10 -11.64
C LEU A 53 -0.03 9.20 -12.68
N ALA A 54 -0.24 10.47 -12.32
CA ALA A 54 -0.04 11.61 -13.18
C ALA A 54 1.43 12.02 -13.34
N ASP A 55 2.36 11.40 -12.60
CA ASP A 55 3.80 11.67 -12.66
C ASP A 55 4.56 10.52 -13.33
N PRO A 56 4.92 10.64 -14.62
CA PRO A 56 5.64 9.60 -15.34
C PRO A 56 7.02 9.27 -14.75
N ALA A 57 7.70 10.24 -14.14
CA ALA A 57 9.00 10.01 -13.53
C ALA A 57 8.85 9.17 -12.26
N ALA A 58 7.85 9.47 -11.44
CA ALA A 58 7.52 8.66 -10.27
C ALA A 58 7.15 7.23 -10.65
N MET A 59 6.28 7.06 -11.65
CA MET A 59 5.86 5.73 -12.13
C MET A 59 7.02 4.91 -12.69
N SER A 60 7.93 5.55 -13.44
CA SER A 60 9.15 4.92 -13.93
C SER A 60 10.07 4.49 -12.78
N ALA A 61 10.23 5.33 -11.76
CA ALA A 61 11.04 4.99 -10.59
C ALA A 61 10.43 3.85 -9.76
N ILE A 62 9.10 3.84 -9.56
CA ILE A 62 8.39 2.75 -8.88
C ILE A 62 8.59 1.43 -9.63
N ARG A 63 8.45 1.44 -10.95
CA ARG A 63 8.72 0.27 -11.78
C ARG A 63 10.16 -0.23 -11.60
N ARG A 64 11.15 0.65 -11.77
CA ARG A 64 12.58 0.33 -11.61
C ARG A 64 12.88 -0.28 -10.25
N LEU A 65 12.44 0.37 -9.17
CA LEU A 65 12.65 -0.11 -7.80
C LEU A 65 11.89 -1.41 -7.53
N GLY A 66 10.70 -1.58 -8.11
CA GLY A 66 9.88 -2.78 -7.95
C GLY A 66 10.45 -3.99 -8.67
N GLU A 67 11.02 -3.80 -9.86
CA GLU A 67 11.70 -4.86 -10.62
C GLU A 67 12.97 -5.35 -9.89
N ALA A 68 13.64 -4.48 -9.13
CA ALA A 68 14.83 -4.82 -8.34
C ALA A 68 14.53 -5.33 -6.92
N ALA A 69 13.31 -5.12 -6.40
CA ALA A 69 13.00 -5.44 -5.01
C ALA A 69 12.79 -6.95 -4.77
N GLU A 70 13.34 -7.46 -3.66
CA GLU A 70 13.02 -8.84 -3.22
C GLU A 70 11.53 -8.99 -2.85
N THR A 71 10.88 -7.91 -2.45
CA THR A 71 9.44 -7.88 -2.18
C THR A 71 8.85 -6.56 -2.63
N VAL A 72 7.82 -6.64 -3.46
CA VAL A 72 7.01 -5.50 -3.87
C VAL A 72 5.73 -5.51 -3.06
N ALA A 73 5.51 -4.45 -2.28
CA ALA A 73 4.36 -4.36 -1.41
C ALA A 73 3.58 -3.06 -1.59
N SER A 74 2.30 -3.12 -1.24
CA SER A 74 1.47 -1.92 -1.15
C SER A 74 0.40 -2.04 -0.09
N VAL A 75 -0.10 -0.89 0.34
CA VAL A 75 -1.25 -0.79 1.24
C VAL A 75 -2.29 0.10 0.58
N CYS A 76 -3.57 -0.22 0.76
CA CYS A 76 -4.68 0.61 0.31
C CYS A 76 -4.60 0.83 -1.22
N THR A 77 -4.80 2.05 -1.70
CA THR A 77 -4.76 2.39 -3.12
C THR A 77 -3.39 2.29 -3.78
N GLY A 78 -2.30 2.07 -3.02
CA GLY A 78 -0.95 1.90 -3.57
C GLY A 78 -0.83 0.72 -4.53
N ALA A 79 -1.71 -0.28 -4.41
CA ALA A 79 -1.79 -1.39 -5.36
C ALA A 79 -2.16 -0.94 -6.78
N ILE A 80 -2.91 0.16 -6.93
CA ILE A 80 -3.22 0.74 -8.23
C ILE A 80 -1.96 1.30 -8.89
N ALA A 81 -1.09 1.98 -8.13
CA ALA A 81 0.20 2.44 -8.64
C ALA A 81 1.12 1.28 -9.03
N LEU A 82 1.14 0.19 -8.24
CA LEU A 82 1.90 -1.00 -8.63
C LEU A 82 1.38 -1.61 -9.94
N GLY A 83 0.06 -1.72 -10.10
CA GLY A 83 -0.56 -2.21 -11.33
C GLY A 83 -0.27 -1.30 -12.52
N ALA A 84 -0.39 0.02 -12.36
CA ALA A 84 -0.04 1.00 -13.38
C ALA A 84 1.45 0.98 -13.76
N ALA A 85 2.33 0.55 -12.85
CA ALA A 85 3.75 0.33 -13.12
C ALA A 85 4.05 -1.01 -13.81
N GLY A 86 3.04 -1.86 -14.06
CA GLY A 86 3.19 -3.20 -14.65
C GLY A 86 3.68 -4.27 -13.66
N LEU A 87 3.72 -3.97 -12.36
CA LEU A 87 4.28 -4.88 -11.35
C LEU A 87 3.27 -5.96 -10.89
N LEU A 88 2.01 -5.86 -11.31
CA LEU A 88 0.93 -6.76 -10.90
C LEU A 88 0.31 -7.57 -12.06
N ASP A 89 0.92 -7.57 -13.24
CA ASP A 89 0.38 -8.27 -14.42
C ASP A 89 0.20 -9.76 -14.16
N GLY A 90 -1.06 -10.23 -14.21
CA GLY A 90 -1.46 -11.62 -13.94
C GLY A 90 -1.38 -12.04 -12.47
N ARG A 91 -1.07 -11.12 -11.54
CA ARG A 91 -0.87 -11.43 -10.11
C ARG A 91 -2.14 -11.23 -9.31
N ARG A 92 -2.33 -12.04 -8.28
CA ARG A 92 -3.37 -11.82 -7.27
C ARG A 92 -3.01 -10.61 -6.42
N ALA A 93 -3.93 -9.66 -6.30
CA ALA A 93 -3.74 -8.47 -5.48
C ALA A 93 -5.05 -8.01 -4.82
N THR A 94 -4.92 -7.36 -3.67
CA THR A 94 -5.99 -6.60 -3.01
C THR A 94 -5.65 -5.11 -3.00
N SER A 95 -6.62 -4.28 -2.63
CA SER A 95 -6.50 -2.82 -2.52
C SER A 95 -7.58 -2.30 -1.55
N HIS A 96 -7.70 -0.99 -1.41
CA HIS A 96 -8.84 -0.42 -0.69
C HIS A 96 -10.16 -0.86 -1.33
N TRP A 97 -11.14 -1.21 -0.49
CA TRP A 97 -12.42 -1.80 -0.92
C TRP A 97 -13.16 -0.92 -1.96
N SER A 98 -12.99 0.40 -1.89
CA SER A 98 -13.64 1.34 -2.80
C SER A 98 -13.05 1.36 -4.22
N VAL A 99 -11.84 0.84 -4.44
CA VAL A 99 -11.16 0.86 -5.75
C VAL A 99 -10.61 -0.49 -6.18
N ARG A 100 -10.75 -1.54 -5.36
CA ARG A 100 -10.20 -2.86 -5.63
C ARG A 100 -10.67 -3.45 -6.96
N HIS A 101 -11.89 -3.16 -7.40
CA HIS A 101 -12.40 -3.61 -8.69
C HIS A 101 -11.62 -3.03 -9.89
N LEU A 102 -10.92 -1.90 -9.71
CA LEU A 102 -10.11 -1.28 -10.76
C LEU A 102 -8.82 -2.06 -11.04
N LEU A 103 -8.37 -2.92 -10.12
CA LEU A 103 -7.13 -3.72 -10.28
C LEU A 103 -7.11 -4.55 -11.58
N ALA A 104 -8.28 -5.05 -12.01
CA ALA A 104 -8.39 -5.79 -13.27
C ALA A 104 -8.02 -4.94 -14.50
N GLY A 105 -8.33 -3.64 -14.48
CA GLY A 105 -7.91 -2.70 -15.52
C GLY A 105 -6.40 -2.41 -15.53
N TYR A 106 -5.71 -2.77 -14.44
CA TYR A 106 -4.26 -2.65 -14.27
C TYR A 106 -3.56 -4.01 -14.28
N GLY A 107 -4.14 -5.00 -14.98
CA GLY A 107 -3.51 -6.31 -15.23
C GLY A 107 -3.58 -7.30 -14.06
N ALA A 108 -4.06 -6.89 -12.88
CA ALA A 108 -4.07 -7.72 -11.69
C ALA A 108 -5.38 -8.52 -11.52
N ILE A 109 -5.29 -9.68 -10.88
CA ILE A 109 -6.44 -10.48 -10.45
C ILE A 109 -6.90 -9.93 -9.09
N ALA A 110 -8.00 -9.19 -9.08
CA ALA A 110 -8.55 -8.59 -7.86
C ALA A 110 -9.05 -9.68 -6.88
N VAL A 111 -8.60 -9.61 -5.63
CA VAL A 111 -8.93 -10.56 -4.56
C VAL A 111 -9.43 -9.82 -3.33
N ASP A 112 -10.57 -10.22 -2.80
CA ASP A 112 -11.14 -9.67 -1.56
C ASP A 112 -10.58 -10.38 -0.32
N GLU A 113 -9.32 -10.10 -0.03
CA GLU A 113 -8.66 -10.53 1.20
C GLU A 113 -7.97 -9.33 1.84
N ARG A 114 -7.81 -9.38 3.17
CA ARG A 114 -7.16 -8.31 3.95
C ARG A 114 -5.70 -8.11 3.57
N VAL A 115 -4.98 -9.22 3.34
CA VAL A 115 -3.60 -9.24 2.82
C VAL A 115 -3.46 -10.39 1.85
N VAL A 116 -3.04 -10.10 0.62
CA VAL A 116 -2.80 -11.07 -0.44
C VAL A 116 -1.31 -11.20 -0.67
N ALA A 117 -0.82 -12.44 -0.69
CA ALA A 117 0.54 -12.75 -1.09
C ALA A 117 0.54 -13.64 -2.34
N ASP A 118 1.30 -13.23 -3.34
CA ASP A 118 1.49 -13.94 -4.60
C ASP A 118 2.98 -13.84 -4.93
N GLY A 119 3.75 -14.92 -4.76
CA GLY A 119 5.21 -14.88 -4.90
C GLY A 119 5.87 -13.77 -4.05
N ASN A 120 6.61 -12.89 -4.72
CA ASN A 120 7.27 -11.71 -4.14
C ASN A 120 6.35 -10.47 -3.98
N VAL A 121 5.10 -10.55 -4.42
CA VAL A 121 4.12 -9.46 -4.29
C VAL A 121 3.31 -9.64 -3.01
N LEU A 122 3.18 -8.57 -2.23
CA LEU A 122 2.42 -8.54 -0.98
C LEU A 122 1.54 -7.28 -0.93
N THR A 123 0.24 -7.43 -1.14
CA THR A 123 -0.69 -6.28 -1.14
C THR A 123 -1.64 -6.36 0.05
N ALA A 124 -1.92 -5.22 0.67
CA ALA A 124 -2.86 -5.08 1.76
C ALA A 124 -4.05 -4.20 1.37
N ALA A 125 -5.20 -4.52 1.95
CA ALA A 125 -6.43 -3.78 1.78
C ALA A 125 -6.35 -2.38 2.45
N GLY A 126 -7.48 -1.83 2.89
CA GLY A 126 -7.54 -0.47 3.39
C GLY A 126 -6.72 -0.20 4.65
N VAL A 127 -5.96 0.90 4.62
CA VAL A 127 -5.40 1.66 5.74
C VAL A 127 -4.70 0.81 6.82
N THR A 128 -5.47 0.24 7.76
CA THR A 128 -4.93 -0.51 8.90
C THR A 128 -4.42 -1.90 8.52
N ALA A 129 -4.79 -2.41 7.34
CA ALA A 129 -4.27 -3.68 6.81
C ALA A 129 -2.74 -3.66 6.62
N GLY A 130 -2.11 -2.48 6.58
CA GLY A 130 -0.65 -2.34 6.58
C GLY A 130 0.04 -2.95 7.81
N MET A 131 -0.62 -2.99 8.97
CA MET A 131 -0.08 -3.61 10.18
C MET A 131 0.03 -5.14 10.01
N ASP A 132 -1.02 -5.77 9.50
CA ASP A 132 -1.03 -7.21 9.22
C ASP A 132 -0.02 -7.59 8.13
N LEU A 133 0.12 -6.74 7.10
CA LEU A 133 1.13 -6.89 6.07
C LEU A 133 2.54 -6.82 6.65
N ALA A 134 2.80 -5.85 7.54
CA ALA A 134 4.09 -5.70 8.17
C ALA A 134 4.46 -6.93 9.01
N LEU A 135 3.54 -7.45 9.83
CA LEU A 135 3.76 -8.67 10.60
C LEU A 135 4.04 -9.88 9.69
N ARG A 136 3.26 -10.06 8.62
CA ARG A 136 3.50 -11.13 7.64
C ARG A 136 4.85 -10.99 6.94
N ARG A 137 5.29 -9.77 6.61
CA ARG A 137 6.59 -9.53 5.99
C ARG A 137 7.73 -9.78 6.98
N VAL A 138 7.59 -9.35 8.22
CA VAL A 138 8.57 -9.63 9.28
C VAL A 138 8.72 -11.13 9.49
N ALA A 139 7.61 -11.88 9.55
CA ALA A 139 7.64 -13.34 9.67
C ALA A 139 8.46 -13.99 8.54
N ARG A 140 8.26 -13.54 7.29
CA ARG A 140 9.07 -13.99 6.14
C ARG A 140 10.55 -13.64 6.23
N LEU A 141 10.89 -12.53 6.88
CA LEU A 141 12.27 -12.03 6.98
C LEU A 141 13.05 -12.59 8.18
N ARG A 142 12.36 -12.89 9.29
CA ARG A 142 12.97 -13.15 10.60
C ARG A 142 12.34 -14.33 11.36
N GLY A 143 11.34 -14.99 10.77
CA GLY A 143 10.61 -16.09 11.37
C GLY A 143 9.41 -15.65 12.22
N ASP A 144 8.49 -16.58 12.44
CA ASP A 144 7.22 -16.34 13.13
C ASP A 144 7.40 -15.86 14.57
N ASP A 145 8.38 -16.38 15.30
CA ASP A 145 8.60 -16.00 16.71
C ASP A 145 9.02 -14.55 16.85
N TYR A 146 9.81 -14.03 15.90
CA TYR A 146 10.19 -12.62 15.89
C TYR A 146 8.99 -11.73 15.52
N ALA A 147 8.13 -12.17 14.60
CA ALA A 147 6.90 -11.46 14.28
C ALA A 147 5.92 -11.42 15.48
N ARG A 148 5.73 -12.55 16.18
CA ARG A 148 4.93 -12.63 17.41
C ARG A 148 5.51 -11.78 18.54
N PHE A 149 6.83 -11.73 18.65
CA PHE A 149 7.50 -10.83 19.58
C PHE A 149 7.17 -9.36 19.29
N LEU A 150 7.20 -8.93 18.02
CA LEU A 150 6.81 -7.56 17.65
C LEU A 150 5.30 -7.31 17.83
N GLU A 151 4.46 -8.28 17.50
CA GLU A 151 3.00 -8.21 17.70
C GLU A 151 2.67 -8.00 19.19
N LEU A 152 3.28 -8.79 20.07
CA LEU A 152 3.17 -8.63 21.52
C LEU A 152 3.76 -7.30 22.00
N GLY A 153 4.95 -6.93 21.51
CA GLY A 153 5.64 -5.70 21.91
C GLY A 153 4.89 -4.42 21.50
N ALA A 154 4.11 -4.47 20.42
CA ALA A 154 3.23 -3.38 20.00
C ALA A 154 1.83 -3.44 20.64
N GLU A 155 1.55 -4.49 21.43
CA GLU A 155 0.21 -4.79 21.94
C GLU A 155 -0.84 -4.79 20.81
N TYR A 156 -0.50 -5.38 19.66
CA TYR A 156 -1.37 -5.41 18.49
C TYR A 156 -2.52 -6.42 18.68
N ALA A 157 -3.48 -6.05 19.53
CA ALA A 157 -4.68 -6.82 19.86
C ALA A 157 -5.94 -5.97 19.59
N PRO A 158 -6.29 -5.72 18.32
CA PRO A 158 -7.33 -4.76 17.97
C PRO A 158 -8.72 -5.18 18.49
N GLN A 159 -9.45 -4.24 19.10
CA GLN A 159 -10.84 -4.39 19.54
C GLN A 159 -11.74 -3.29 18.93
N PRO A 160 -12.08 -3.35 17.63
CA PRO A 160 -12.89 -2.32 16.99
C PRO A 160 -14.30 -2.23 17.62
N PRO A 161 -14.77 -1.05 18.05
CA PRO A 161 -16.01 -0.93 18.84
C PRO A 161 -17.31 -1.06 18.03
N PHE A 162 -17.26 -0.98 16.69
CA PHE A 162 -18.46 -0.84 15.84
C PHE A 162 -18.70 -1.99 14.86
N GLY A 163 -17.73 -2.88 14.64
CA GLY A 163 -17.86 -3.97 13.67
C GLY A 163 -17.98 -3.56 12.18
N ALA A 164 -17.99 -2.27 11.84
CA ALA A 164 -18.22 -1.75 10.48
C ALA A 164 -16.95 -1.67 9.60
N GLY A 165 -15.99 -2.58 9.79
CA GLY A 165 -14.67 -2.50 9.13
C GLY A 165 -14.64 -2.95 7.66
N THR A 166 -15.74 -3.51 7.14
CA THR A 166 -15.89 -3.97 5.75
C THR A 166 -17.25 -3.50 5.21
N PRO A 167 -17.43 -3.35 3.88
CA PRO A 167 -18.73 -3.05 3.30
C PRO A 167 -19.83 -4.01 3.75
N GLU A 168 -19.50 -5.30 3.86
CA GLU A 168 -20.43 -6.36 4.26
C GLU A 168 -20.90 -6.16 5.71
N THR A 169 -19.98 -5.84 6.62
CA THR A 169 -20.32 -5.66 8.04
C THR A 169 -20.82 -4.26 8.40
N ALA A 170 -20.57 -3.26 7.55
CA ALA A 170 -21.06 -1.89 7.70
C ALA A 170 -22.53 -1.72 7.31
N GLY A 171 -23.06 -2.62 6.47
CA GLY A 171 -24.41 -2.52 5.91
C GLY A 171 -24.51 -1.57 4.71
N ALA A 172 -25.62 -1.68 3.98
CA ALA A 172 -25.78 -1.04 2.67
C ALA A 172 -25.76 0.50 2.74
N ASP A 173 -26.48 1.10 3.71
CA ASP A 173 -26.62 2.55 3.80
C ASP A 173 -25.29 3.25 4.11
N LEU A 174 -24.56 2.74 5.11
CA LEU A 174 -23.24 3.28 5.47
C LEU A 174 -22.23 3.06 4.35
N THR A 175 -22.30 1.90 3.68
CA THR A 175 -21.45 1.61 2.52
C THR A 175 -21.74 2.57 1.36
N ALA A 176 -23.01 2.87 1.08
CA ALA A 176 -23.39 3.80 0.02
C ALA A 176 -22.87 5.21 0.33
N LEU A 177 -23.07 5.70 1.56
CA LEU A 177 -22.52 6.99 2.00
C LEU A 177 -20.99 7.04 1.85
N ALA A 178 -20.29 5.98 2.23
CA ALA A 178 -18.84 5.90 2.10
C ALA A 178 -18.40 5.84 0.62
N ARG A 179 -19.17 5.20 -0.27
CA ARG A 179 -18.88 5.18 -1.71
C ARG A 179 -18.99 6.58 -2.31
N ASP A 180 -20.01 7.35 -1.95
CA ASP A 180 -20.15 8.73 -2.41
C ASP A 180 -18.96 9.59 -1.98
N PHE A 181 -18.49 9.41 -0.75
CA PHE A 181 -17.29 10.08 -0.25
C PHE A 181 -16.03 9.71 -1.05
N TYR A 182 -15.85 8.43 -1.41
CA TYR A 182 -14.68 7.96 -2.17
C TYR A 182 -14.81 8.07 -3.70
N ALA A 183 -15.96 8.49 -4.24
CA ALA A 183 -16.21 8.55 -5.68
C ALA A 183 -15.19 9.43 -6.46
N PRO A 184 -14.73 10.60 -5.95
CA PRO A 184 -13.71 11.38 -6.63
C PRO A 184 -12.38 10.63 -6.79
N LEU A 185 -11.96 9.91 -5.74
CA LEU A 185 -10.76 9.09 -5.77
C LEU A 185 -10.90 7.93 -6.77
N GLU A 186 -12.05 7.23 -6.75
CA GLU A 186 -12.32 6.17 -7.72
C GLU A 186 -12.24 6.70 -9.16
N HIS A 187 -12.85 7.86 -9.43
CA HIS A 187 -12.84 8.48 -10.75
C HIS A 187 -11.42 8.82 -11.24
N ALA A 188 -10.57 9.37 -10.35
CA ALA A 188 -9.18 9.69 -10.68
C ALA A 188 -8.31 8.45 -10.99
N LEU A 189 -8.71 7.27 -10.51
CA LEU A 189 -7.96 6.02 -10.62
C LEU A 189 -8.50 5.08 -11.71
N ARG A 190 -9.51 5.47 -12.48
CA ARG A 190 -9.93 4.66 -13.63
C ARG A 190 -8.81 4.68 -14.68
N ALA A 191 -8.42 3.49 -15.14
CA ALA A 191 -7.47 3.35 -16.24
C ALA A 191 -7.94 4.20 -17.44
N ARG A 192 -7.02 5.00 -17.99
CA ARG A 192 -7.24 5.79 -19.20
C ARG A 192 -6.89 4.98 -20.43
#